data_AF-A0A7W6X955-F1
#
_entry.id   AF-A0A7W6X955-F1
#
_cell.length_a   1.000
_cell.length_b   1.000
_cell.length_c   1.000
_cell.angle_alpha   90.00
_cell.angle_beta   90.00
_cell.angle_gamma   90.00
#
_symmetry.space_group_name_H-M   'P 1'
#
loop_
_entity.id
_entity.type
_entity.pdbx_description
1 polymer ?
#
loop_
_entity_poly.entity_id
_entity_poly.type
_entity_poly.pdbx_seq_one_letter_code
_entity_poly.pdbx_strand_id
1 'polypeptide(L)' 'MTELDLLKEEIKDIEGDLFRIRGSLQKQDNGVKLSRIAIKTRTLDRLKALAKRENAA' A
#
# COMPACT_ATOMS: atom_id res chain seq x y z
N MET A 1 6.51 -0.45 20.69
CA MET A 1 6.02 -0.25 19.32
C MET A 1 5.06 0.92 19.38
N THR A 2 5.38 2.01 18.70
CA THR A 2 4.52 3.21 18.63
C THR A 2 3.51 3.07 17.50
N GLU A 3 2.48 3.92 17.49
CA GLU A 3 1.55 4.01 16.35
C GLU A 3 2.31 4.28 15.04
N LEU A 4 3.32 5.14 15.08
CA LEU A 4 4.17 5.43 13.92
C LEU A 4 4.94 4.19 13.43
N ASP A 5 5.38 3.31 14.34
CA ASP A 5 6.07 2.07 13.96
C ASP A 5 5.10 1.12 13.25
N LEU A 6 3.87 0.97 13.79
CA LEU A 6 2.81 0.16 13.17
C LEU A 6 2.47 0.68 11.76
N LEU A 7 2.30 1.99 11.60
CA LEU A 7 2.02 2.60 10.30
C LEU A 7 3.14 2.34 9.29
N LYS A 8 4.42 2.36 9.72
CA LYS A 8 5.56 2.05 8.86
C LYS A 8 5.57 0.59 8.43
N GLU A 9 5.24 -0.34 9.32
CA GLU A 9 5.10 -1.76 9.00
C GLU A 9 3.97 -1.98 7.99
N GLU A 10 2.78 -1.43 8.23
CA GLU A 10 1.64 -1.55 7.31
C GLU A 10 1.93 -0.96 5.92
N ILE A 11 2.61 0.19 5.86
CA ILE A 11 3.06 0.81 4.60
C ILE A 11 3.97 -0.16 3.84
N LYS A 12 4.96 -0.74 4.51
CA LYS A 12 5.92 -1.67 3.92
C LYS A 12 5.24 -2.93 3.38
N ASP A 13 4.27 -3.47 4.12
CA ASP A 13 3.52 -4.65 3.69
C ASP A 13 2.67 -4.37 2.46
N ILE A 14 1.96 -3.23 2.42
CA ILE A 14 1.16 -2.85 1.24
C ILE A 14 2.04 -2.57 0.02
N GLU A 15 3.20 -1.95 0.21
CA GLU A 15 4.19 -1.74 -0.86
C GLU A 15 4.72 -3.07 -1.42
N GLY A 16 5.03 -4.02 -0.54
CA GLY A 16 5.43 -5.37 -0.94
C GLY A 16 4.35 -6.10 -1.73
N ASP A 17 3.10 -6.01 -1.30
CA ASP A 17 1.95 -6.57 -2.02
C ASP A 17 1.75 -5.93 -3.39
N LEU A 18 1.83 -4.60 -3.47
CA LEU A 18 1.74 -3.88 -4.74
C LEU A 18 2.84 -4.32 -5.70
N PHE A 19 4.07 -4.45 -5.22
CA PHE A 19 5.19 -4.95 -6.01
C PHE A 19 4.92 -6.35 -6.55
N ARG A 20 4.47 -7.30 -5.71
CA ARG A 20 4.13 -8.66 -6.13
C ARG A 20 2.98 -8.69 -7.15
N ILE A 21 1.90 -7.96 -6.90
CA ILE A 21 0.74 -7.94 -7.80
C ILE A 21 1.15 -7.38 -9.16
N ARG A 22 1.88 -6.25 -9.19
CA ARG A 22 2.41 -5.65 -10.42
C ARG A 22 3.35 -6.60 -11.16
N GLY A 23 4.24 -7.29 -10.45
CA GLY A 23 5.13 -8.30 -11.03
C GLY A 23 4.40 -9.52 -11.61
N SER A 24 3.21 -9.83 -11.10
CA SER A 24 2.35 -10.91 -11.62
C SER A 24 1.33 -10.46 -12.68
N LEU A 25 1.38 -9.20 -13.14
CA LEU A 25 0.54 -8.74 -14.24
C LEU A 25 1.03 -9.33 -15.55
N GLN A 26 0.24 -10.22 -16.13
CA GLN A 26 0.44 -10.76 -17.47
C GLN A 26 -0.42 -9.98 -18.49
N LYS A 27 -0.19 -10.17 -19.80
CA LYS A 27 -0.96 -9.47 -20.86
C LYS A 27 -2.48 -9.80 -20.88
N GLN A 28 -2.92 -10.86 -20.21
CA GLN A 28 -4.32 -11.30 -20.17
C GLN A 28 -5.16 -10.53 -19.13
N ASP A 29 -6.48 -10.67 -19.27
CA ASP A 29 -7.52 -9.91 -18.58
C ASP A 29 -7.36 -9.88 -17.05
N ASN A 30 -6.70 -8.80 -16.57
CA ASN A 30 -6.30 -8.61 -15.17
C ASN A 30 -7.21 -7.63 -14.44
N GLY A 31 -8.46 -7.43 -14.87
CA GLY A 31 -9.38 -6.43 -14.30
C GLY A 31 -9.46 -6.47 -12.76
N VAL A 32 -9.48 -7.68 -12.18
CA VAL A 32 -9.47 -7.87 -10.71
C VAL A 32 -8.15 -7.40 -10.08
N LYS A 33 -7.00 -7.72 -10.68
CA LYS A 33 -5.69 -7.29 -10.18
C LYS A 33 -5.53 -5.77 -10.30
N LEU A 34 -6.00 -5.17 -11.40
CA LEU A 34 -5.98 -3.72 -11.60
C LEU A 34 -6.84 -3.00 -10.55
N SER A 35 -8.05 -3.50 -10.29
CA SER A 35 -8.91 -2.98 -9.22
C SER A 35 -8.24 -3.11 -7.85
N ARG A 36 -7.62 -4.26 -7.56
CA ARG A 36 -6.87 -4.48 -6.32
C ARG A 36 -5.69 -3.52 -6.18
N ILE A 37 -4.94 -3.25 -7.25
CA ILE A 37 -3.86 -2.26 -7.27
C ILE A 37 -4.42 -0.86 -6.96
N ALA A 38 -5.52 -0.47 -7.59
CA ALA A 38 -6.12 0.85 -7.39
C ALA A 38 -6.60 1.06 -5.94
N ILE A 39 -7.21 0.03 -5.34
CA ILE A 39 -7.63 0.07 -3.92
C ILE A 39 -6.39 0.16 -3.02
N LYS A 40 -5.41 -0.74 -3.18
CA LYS A 40 -4.19 -0.77 -2.35
C LYS A 40 -3.38 0.53 -2.46
N THR A 41 -3.32 1.13 -3.65
CA THR A 41 -2.63 2.42 -3.86
C THR A 41 -3.31 3.53 -3.06
N ARG A 42 -4.65 3.65 -3.13
CA ARG A 42 -5.39 4.64 -2.32
C ARG A 42 -5.23 4.41 -0.82
N THR A 43 -5.18 3.16 -0.38
CA THR A 43 -4.92 2.84 1.03
C THR A 43 -3.53 3.25 1.45
N LEU A 44 -2.51 2.95 0.63
CA LEU A 44 -1.12 3.35 0.88
C LEU A 44 -0.97 4.86 1.02
N ASP A 45 -1.62 5.64 0.15
CA ASP A 45 -1.57 7.10 0.20
C ASP A 45 -2.17 7.65 1.51
N ARG A 46 -3.27 7.04 1.98
CA ARG A 46 -3.89 7.40 3.27
C ARG A 46 -2.97 7.09 4.45
N LEU A 47 -2.34 5.92 4.46
CA LEU A 47 -1.41 5.52 5.52
C LEU A 47 -0.18 6.43 5.55
N LYS A 48 0.38 6.77 4.39
CA LYS A 48 1.51 7.72 4.29
C LYS A 48 1.13 9.11 4.81
N ALA A 49 -0.08 9.58 4.51
CA ALA A 49 -0.58 10.84 5.03
C ALA A 49 -0.76 10.79 6.55
N LEU A 50 -1.24 9.67 7.11
CA LEU A 50 -1.39 9.48 8.55
C LEU A 50 -0.04 9.41 9.26
N ALA A 51 0.89 8.59 8.76
CA ALA A 51 2.24 8.49 9.32
C ALA A 51 2.97 9.83 9.31
N LYS A 52 2.76 10.66 8.28
CA LYS A 52 3.30 12.02 8.23
C LYS A 52 2.73 12.93 9.33
N ARG A 53 1.43 12.78 9.66
CA ARG A 53 0.78 13.53 10.74
C ARG A 53 1.31 13.09 12.09
N GLU A 54 1.42 11.79 12.34
CA GLU A 54 1.94 11.27 13.61
C GLU A 54 3.42 11.59 13.83
N ASN A 55 4.21 11.68 12.76
CA ASN A 55 5.60 12.12 12.88
C ASN A 55 5.75 13.63 13.09
N ALA A 56 4.67 14.41 12.94
CA ALA A 56 4.64 15.86 13.17
C ALA A 56 3.94 16.25 14.48
N ALA A 57 3.35 15.27 15.19
CA ALA A 57 2.75 15.40 16.51
C ALA A 57 3.79 15.12 17.61
#